data_AF-A0ABD1VXX7-F1
#
_entry.id   AF-A0ABD1VXX7-F1
#
_cell.length_a   1.000
_cell.length_b   1.000
_cell.length_c   1.000
_cell.angle_alpha   90.00
_cell.angle_beta   90.00
_cell.angle_gamma   90.00
#
_symmetry.space_group_name_H-M   'P 1'
#
loop_
_entity.id
_entity.type
_entity.pdbx_description
1 polymer ?
#
loop_
_entity_poly.entity_id
_entity_poly.type
_entity_poly.pdbx_seq_one_letter_code
_entity_poly.pdbx_strand_id
1 'polypeptide(L)'
;MKLFQASDVYSFGVVLLELLIGKPSILSAANDMAIQLVNCVYSVVNEDWTVEMFDIELLRYTDIEQVMANFSQIALIYVKSVPEGRPKMSEVVRMLEDIDGTNLGANN
;
A
#
# COMPACT_ATOMS: atom_id res chain seq x y z
N MET A 1 17.82 -15.26 -2.16
CA MET A 1 16.97 -14.97 -0.99
C MET A 1 16.43 -13.53 -0.98
N LYS A 2 17.29 -12.50 -1.16
CA LYS A 2 16.88 -11.07 -1.19
C LYS A 2 15.78 -10.74 -2.23
N LEU A 3 15.82 -11.39 -3.40
CA LEU A 3 14.80 -11.24 -4.44
C LEU A 3 13.42 -11.78 -4.03
N PHE A 4 13.37 -12.83 -3.20
CA PHE A 4 12.11 -13.42 -2.73
C PHE A 4 11.43 -12.45 -1.75
N GLN A 5 12.20 -11.93 -0.79
CA GLN A 5 11.72 -10.93 0.16
C GLN A 5 11.20 -9.66 -0.54
N ALA A 6 11.91 -9.15 -1.55
CA ALA A 6 11.46 -7.99 -2.29
C ALA A 6 10.20 -8.27 -3.13
N SER A 7 10.00 -9.51 -3.58
CA SER A 7 8.78 -9.95 -4.26
C SER A 7 7.60 -10.05 -3.30
N ASP A 8 7.81 -10.59 -2.09
CA ASP A 8 6.77 -10.68 -1.05
C ASP A 8 6.28 -9.28 -0.64
N VAL A 9 7.22 -8.33 -0.47
CA VAL A 9 6.89 -6.92 -0.17
C VAL A 9 6.07 -6.29 -1.30
N TYR A 10 6.41 -6.55 -2.56
CA TYR A 10 5.65 -6.04 -3.69
C TYR A 10 4.24 -6.62 -3.74
N SER A 11 4.11 -7.94 -3.64
CA SER A 11 2.80 -8.60 -3.65
C SER A 11 1.94 -8.12 -2.48
N PHE A 12 2.52 -7.93 -1.29
CA PHE A 12 1.83 -7.34 -0.15
C PHE A 12 1.37 -5.91 -0.42
N GLY A 13 2.23 -5.08 -1.02
CA GLY A 13 1.88 -3.71 -1.42
C GLY A 13 0.71 -3.66 -2.40
N VAL A 14 0.64 -4.60 -3.35
CA VAL A 14 -0.50 -4.67 -4.27
C VAL A 14 -1.77 -5.07 -3.52
N VAL A 15 -1.73 -6.12 -2.67
CA VAL A 15 -2.90 -6.51 -1.86
C VAL A 15 -3.38 -5.36 -0.98
N LEU A 16 -2.47 -4.58 -0.40
CA LEU A 16 -2.83 -3.41 0.38
C LEU A 16 -3.57 -2.36 -0.46
N LEU A 17 -3.14 -2.11 -1.70
CA LEU A 17 -3.85 -1.22 -2.63
C LEU A 17 -5.21 -1.78 -3.05
N GLU A 18 -5.33 -3.09 -3.26
CA GLU A 18 -6.63 -3.74 -3.54
C GLU A 18 -7.65 -3.46 -2.45
N LEU A 19 -7.23 -3.62 -1.19
CA LEU A 19 -8.09 -3.41 -0.02
C LEU A 19 -8.54 -1.95 0.10
N LEU A 20 -7.64 -0.99 -0.19
CA LEU A 20 -7.96 0.43 -0.15
C LEU A 20 -8.95 0.82 -1.26
N ILE A 21 -8.78 0.27 -2.46
CA ILE A 21 -9.58 0.61 -3.65
C ILE A 21 -10.90 -0.19 -3.68
N GLY A 22 -11.01 -1.27 -2.90
CA GLY A 22 -12.16 -2.17 -2.92
C GLY A 22 -12.28 -2.96 -4.23
N LYS A 23 -11.21 -3.02 -5.02
CA LYS A 23 -11.17 -3.70 -6.32
C LYS A 23 -10.07 -4.76 -6.32
N PRO A 24 -10.38 -5.99 -6.77
CA PRO A 24 -9.36 -7.02 -6.89
C PRO A 24 -8.31 -6.58 -7.92
N SER A 25 -7.04 -6.68 -7.55
CA SER A 25 -5.95 -6.65 -8.53
C SER A 25 -5.99 -7.99 -9.24
N ILE A 26 -5.91 -7.92 -10.55
CA ILE A 26 -5.86 -9.12 -11.38
C ILE A 26 -4.41 -9.64 -11.44
N LEU A 27 -3.67 -9.58 -10.33
CA LEU A 27 -2.37 -10.24 -10.19
C LEU A 27 -2.45 -11.75 -10.49
N SER A 28 -3.64 -12.34 -10.46
CA SER A 28 -3.88 -13.71 -10.90
C SER A 28 -3.95 -13.91 -12.43
N ALA A 29 -4.13 -12.87 -13.27
CA ALA A 29 -4.32 -13.07 -14.71
C ALA A 29 -3.49 -12.18 -15.66
N ALA A 30 -2.93 -11.03 -15.24
CA ALA A 30 -2.00 -10.27 -16.10
C ALA A 30 -1.18 -9.22 -15.33
N ASN A 31 0.15 -9.26 -15.47
CA ASN A 31 1.08 -8.24 -14.94
C ASN A 31 0.70 -6.80 -15.37
N ASP A 32 0.05 -6.63 -16.53
CA ASP A 32 -0.31 -5.32 -17.08
C ASP A 32 -1.32 -4.56 -16.22
N MET A 33 -2.23 -5.25 -15.53
CA MET A 33 -3.21 -4.59 -14.65
C MET A 33 -2.63 -4.21 -13.29
N ALA A 34 -1.68 -4.98 -12.76
CA ALA A 34 -0.94 -4.55 -11.57
C ALA A 34 -0.14 -3.28 -11.86
N ILE A 35 0.48 -3.20 -13.04
CA ILE A 35 1.15 -1.98 -13.51
C ILE A 35 0.13 -0.84 -13.66
N GLN A 36 -1.08 -1.08 -14.17
CA GLN A 36 -2.12 -0.05 -14.23
C GLN A 36 -2.61 0.40 -12.85
N LEU A 37 -2.77 -0.50 -11.89
CA LEU A 37 -3.14 -0.16 -10.51
C LEU A 37 -2.06 0.72 -9.87
N VAL A 38 -0.80 0.30 -9.97
CA VAL A 38 0.34 1.04 -9.44
C VAL A 38 0.48 2.40 -10.14
N ASN A 39 0.35 2.46 -11.47
CA ASN A 39 0.39 3.71 -12.23
C ASN A 39 -0.79 4.63 -11.91
N CYS A 40 -1.98 4.07 -11.70
CA CYS A 40 -3.16 4.80 -11.26
C CYS A 40 -2.89 5.48 -9.92
N VAL A 41 -2.38 4.72 -8.95
CA VAL A 41 -2.01 5.25 -7.62
C VAL A 41 -0.91 6.30 -7.75
N TYR A 42 0.13 6.09 -8.56
CA TYR A 42 1.18 7.10 -8.80
C TYR A 42 0.64 8.39 -9.42
N SER A 43 -0.25 8.31 -10.41
CA SER A 43 -0.88 9.49 -11.03
C SER A 43 -1.76 10.25 -10.04
N VAL A 44 -2.46 9.54 -9.16
CA VAL A 44 -3.44 10.10 -8.21
C VAL A 44 -2.75 10.73 -7.00
N VAL A 45 -1.64 10.16 -6.54
CA VAL A 45 -0.82 10.73 -5.45
C VAL A 45 -0.20 12.07 -5.85
N ASN A 46 0.02 12.28 -7.15
CA ASN A 46 0.65 13.50 -7.68
C ASN A 46 -0.36 14.64 -7.94
N GLU A 47 -1.67 14.35 -7.94
CA GLU A 47 -2.75 15.29 -8.33
C GLU A 47 -3.77 15.58 -7.22
N ASP A 48 -3.40 15.38 -5.95
CA ASP A 48 -4.30 15.45 -4.79
C ASP A 48 -5.26 14.26 -4.75
N TRP A 49 -5.17 13.47 -3.67
CA TRP A 49 -5.92 12.24 -3.46
C TRP A 49 -7.43 12.43 -3.62
N THR A 50 -8.04 11.90 -4.67
CA THR A 50 -9.51 11.91 -4.80
C THR A 50 -10.09 10.74 -4.00
N VAL A 51 -10.80 11.08 -2.92
CA VAL A 51 -11.53 10.14 -2.03
C VAL A 51 -12.42 9.16 -2.83
N GLU A 52 -12.80 9.54 -4.04
CA GLU A 52 -13.58 8.78 -5.03
C GLU A 52 -12.95 7.44 -5.46
N MET A 53 -11.65 7.23 -5.22
CA MET A 53 -10.95 6.00 -5.60
C MET A 53 -10.93 4.93 -4.52
N PHE A 54 -11.25 5.31 -3.27
CA PHE A 54 -11.30 4.37 -2.18
C PHE A 54 -12.61 3.59 -2.16
N ASP A 55 -12.58 2.41 -1.55
CA ASP A 55 -13.79 1.65 -1.30
C ASP A 55 -14.79 2.51 -0.52
N ILE A 56 -15.99 2.67 -1.07
CA ILE A 56 -17.06 3.44 -0.45
C ILE A 56 -17.45 2.89 0.92
N GLU A 57 -17.24 1.59 1.15
CA GLU A 57 -17.44 0.94 2.45
C GLU A 57 -16.42 1.42 3.50
N LEU A 58 -15.28 2.00 3.12
CA LEU A 58 -14.33 2.59 4.06
C LEU A 58 -14.75 4.00 4.50
N LEU A 59 -15.50 4.73 3.68
CA LEU A 59 -15.96 6.09 3.99
C LEU A 59 -16.95 6.15 5.17
N ARG A 60 -17.43 5.00 5.66
CA ARG A 60 -18.26 4.90 6.86
C ARG A 60 -17.49 5.12 8.18
N TYR A 61 -16.15 5.10 8.14
CA TYR A 61 -15.30 5.31 9.32
C TYR A 61 -14.89 6.78 9.43
N THR A 62 -14.93 7.35 10.63
CA THR A 62 -14.47 8.72 10.89
C THR A 62 -12.95 8.81 10.77
N ASP A 63 -12.43 9.92 10.25
CA ASP A 63 -11.00 10.20 10.05
C ASP A 63 -10.26 9.19 9.15
N ILE A 64 -11.00 8.37 8.41
CA ILE A 64 -10.45 7.32 7.53
C ILE A 64 -9.61 7.88 6.38
N GLU A 65 -9.88 9.11 5.93
CA GLU A 65 -9.16 9.77 4.84
C GLU A 65 -7.66 9.88 5.14
N GLN A 66 -7.31 10.32 6.35
CA GLN A 66 -5.91 10.46 6.75
C GLN A 66 -5.22 9.10 6.88
N VAL A 67 -5.94 8.11 7.41
CA VAL A 67 -5.47 6.74 7.54
C VAL A 67 -5.19 6.15 6.15
N MET A 68 -6.15 6.27 5.23
CA MET A 68 -6.01 5.80 3.85
C MET A 68 -4.88 6.51 3.09
N ALA A 69 -4.70 7.81 3.29
CA ALA A 69 -3.58 8.56 2.71
C ALA A 69 -2.23 7.99 3.20
N ASN A 70 -2.10 7.72 4.50
CA ASN A 70 -0.87 7.14 5.08
C ASN A 70 -0.62 5.72 4.55
N PHE A 71 -1.61 4.85 4.59
CA PHE A 71 -1.51 3.48 4.08
C PHE A 71 -1.12 3.45 2.60
N SER A 72 -1.60 4.40 1.82
CA SER A 72 -1.30 4.46 0.41
C SER A 72 0.12 4.95 0.10
N GLN A 73 0.61 5.95 0.83
CA GLN A 73 2.02 6.37 0.72
C GLN A 73 2.97 5.21 1.04
N ILE A 74 2.59 4.41 2.03
CA ILE A 74 3.31 3.21 2.40
C ILE A 74 3.24 2.15 1.29
N ALA A 75 2.07 1.87 0.75
CA ALA A 75 1.90 0.90 -0.32
C ALA A 75 2.72 1.27 -1.57
N LEU A 76 2.82 2.57 -1.90
CA LEU A 76 3.69 3.09 -2.97
C LEU A 76 5.17 2.77 -2.76
N ILE A 77 5.64 2.77 -1.51
CA ILE A 77 7.02 2.37 -1.19
C ILE A 77 7.23 0.88 -1.48
N TYR A 78 6.20 0.06 -1.25
CA TYR A 78 6.26 -1.40 -1.41
C TYR A 78 6.22 -1.83 -2.88
N VAL A 79 5.46 -1.12 -3.72
CA VAL A 79 5.30 -1.43 -5.15
C VAL A 79 6.34 -0.79 -6.07
N LYS A 80 7.38 -0.16 -5.51
CA LYS A 80 8.48 0.43 -6.31
C LYS A 80 9.04 -0.58 -7.33
N SER A 81 9.18 -0.17 -8.58
CA SER A 81 9.67 -1.05 -9.66
C SER A 81 11.09 -1.57 -9.43
N VAL A 82 11.92 -0.83 -8.66
CA VAL A 82 13.29 -1.21 -8.30
C VAL A 82 13.30 -1.94 -6.94
N PRO A 83 13.65 -3.24 -6.89
CA PRO A 83 13.62 -4.05 -5.67
C PRO A 83 14.49 -3.52 -4.53
N GLU A 84 15.62 -2.87 -4.84
CA GLU A 84 16.60 -2.38 -3.87
C GLU A 84 16.08 -1.23 -3.00
N GLY A 85 15.03 -0.54 -3.46
CA GLY A 85 14.38 0.54 -2.72
C GLY A 85 13.20 0.10 -1.86
N ARG A 86 12.89 -1.20 -1.83
CA ARG A 86 11.79 -1.77 -1.03
C ARG A 86 12.27 -2.10 0.39
N PRO A 87 11.49 -1.77 1.43
CA PRO A 87 11.82 -2.11 2.81
C PRO A 87 11.74 -3.62 3.05
N LYS A 88 12.32 -4.08 4.15
CA LYS A 88 12.11 -5.46 4.63
C LYS A 88 10.70 -5.60 5.20
N MET A 89 10.12 -6.80 5.15
CA MET A 89 8.82 -7.07 5.79
C MET A 89 8.77 -6.71 7.29
N SER A 90 9.89 -6.77 8.01
CA SER A 90 9.95 -6.29 9.40
C SER A 90 9.74 -4.78 9.53
N GLU A 91 10.23 -4.01 8.56
CA GLU A 91 10.02 -2.56 8.50
C GLU A 91 8.59 -2.24 8.05
N VAL A 92 8.03 -3.05 7.14
CA VAL A 92 6.62 -2.98 6.73
C VAL A 92 5.70 -3.05 7.94
N VAL A 93 5.89 -4.05 8.81
CA VAL A 93 5.07 -4.22 10.03
C VAL A 93 5.16 -2.98 10.92
N ARG A 94 6.38 -2.50 11.20
CA ARG A 94 6.59 -1.30 12.03
C ARG A 94 5.88 -0.07 11.45
N MET A 95 5.96 0.14 10.13
CA MET A 95 5.31 1.27 9.48
C MET A 95 3.78 1.20 9.56
N LEU A 96 3.20 -0.01 9.63
CA LEU A 96 1.75 -0.20 9.81
C LEU A 96 1.33 0.05 11.27
N GLU A 97 2.10 -0.43 12.24
CA GLU A 97 1.90 -0.18 13.68
C GLU A 97 1.94 1.33 14.00
N ASP A 98 2.82 2.07 13.32
CA ASP A 98 2.91 3.53 13.44
C ASP A 98 1.62 4.25 12.95
N ILE A 99 0.89 3.69 11.97
CA ILE A 99 -0.39 4.28 11.50
C ILE A 99 -1.53 4.03 12.47
N ASP A 100 -1.61 2.82 13.02
CA ASP A 100 -2.67 2.41 13.94
C ASP A 100 -2.54 3.09 15.32
N GLY A 101 -1.44 3.81 15.56
CA GLY A 101 -1.14 4.43 16.86
C GLY A 101 -0.81 3.41 17.94
N THR A 102 -0.75 2.12 17.59
CA THR A 102 -0.25 1.02 18.42
C THR A 102 1.27 1.02 18.37
N ASN A 103 1.88 2.10 18.88
CA ASN A 103 3.30 2.09 19.21
C ASN A 103 3.48 1.13 20.39
N LEU A 104 3.55 -0.17 20.11
CA LEU A 104 4.04 -1.17 21.04
C LEU A 104 5.52 -0.85 21.24
N GLY A 105 5.77 0.03 22.22
CA GLY A 105 7.08 0.52 22.55
C GLY A 105 8.08 -0.61 22.68
N ALA A 106 8.94 -0.75 21.68
CA ALA A 106 10.24 -1.37 21.85
C ALA A 106 11.20 -0.27 22.34
N ASN A 107 10.99 0.18 23.57
CA ASN A 107 12.06 0.72 24.38
C ASN A 107 12.94 -0.46 24.81
N ASN A 108 14.10 -0.60 24.17
CA ASN A 108 15.42 -0.81 24.78
C ASN A 108 16.46 -1.21 23.72
#